data_AF-A0AAD2FJF2-F1
#
_entry.id   AF-A0AAD2FJF2-F1
#
_cell.length_a   1.000
_cell.length_b   1.000
_cell.length_c   1.000
_cell.angle_alpha   90.00
_cell.angle_beta   90.00
_cell.angle_gamma   90.00
#
_symmetry.space_group_name_H-M   'P 1'
#
loop_
_entity.id
_entity.type
_entity.pdbx_description
1 polymer ?
#
loop_
_entity_poly.entity_id
_entity_poly.type
_entity_poly.pdbx_seq_one_letter_code
_entity_poly.pdbx_strand_id
1 'polypeptide(L)'
;MELISLPALRAYWSSKDRLSEQSIHEVDWLSLACAMKAFPANLQLWTPKHISGMTGVGKSLAIWNPWAKSSCPRCSSCQVEDYLHVPRCSAPTAAAEWSKRHLAFRIWMQTRQTAPEIEAVLFEYLKTVLQPSLGVPTVRAWSRQPHLFQSAISSQAKLGA
;
A
#
# COMPACT_ATOMS: atom_id res chain seq x y z
N MET A 1 -13.93 9.21 14.83
CA MET A 1 -13.84 8.79 13.42
C MET A 1 -14.25 9.94 12.49
N GLU A 2 -14.02 11.21 12.89
CA GLU A 2 -14.59 12.40 12.25
C GLU A 2 -13.66 13.11 11.26
N LEU A 3 -12.34 12.90 11.37
CA LEU A 3 -11.38 13.68 10.59
C LEU A 3 -11.35 13.25 9.12
N ILE A 4 -11.43 11.96 8.80
CA ILE A 4 -11.39 11.46 7.41
C ILE A 4 -12.66 11.79 6.61
N SER A 5 -13.76 12.09 7.28
CA SER A 5 -15.01 12.55 6.66
C SER A 5 -15.00 14.03 6.30
N LEU A 6 -13.98 14.80 6.69
CA LEU A 6 -13.90 16.23 6.35
C LEU A 6 -13.81 16.43 4.82
N PRO A 7 -14.61 17.35 4.24
CA PRO A 7 -14.63 17.57 2.79
C PRO A 7 -13.26 17.87 2.18
N ALA A 8 -12.43 18.65 2.87
CA ALA A 8 -11.09 18.99 2.41
C ALA A 8 -10.16 17.77 2.28
N LEU A 9 -10.24 16.81 3.21
CA LEU A 9 -9.44 15.59 3.15
C LEU A 9 -9.97 14.64 2.06
N ARG A 10 -11.29 14.56 1.88
CA ARG A 10 -11.89 13.81 0.77
C ARG A 10 -11.42 14.33 -0.58
N ALA A 11 -11.49 15.64 -0.79
CA ALA A 11 -11.01 16.30 -2.00
C ALA A 11 -9.51 16.03 -2.22
N TYR A 12 -8.71 16.11 -1.17
CA TYR A 12 -7.28 15.79 -1.24
C TYR A 12 -7.04 14.35 -1.71
N TRP A 13 -7.63 13.34 -1.06
CA TRP A 13 -7.40 11.93 -1.42
C TRP A 13 -8.00 11.54 -2.77
N SER A 14 -9.10 12.18 -3.17
CA SER A 14 -9.66 12.07 -4.51
C SER A 14 -8.70 12.62 -5.56
N SER A 15 -8.09 13.80 -5.33
CA SER A 15 -7.07 14.37 -6.24
C SER A 15 -5.80 13.53 -6.38
N LYS A 16 -5.58 12.59 -5.46
CA LYS A 16 -4.44 11.65 -5.49
C LYS A 16 -4.80 10.31 -6.15
N ASP A 17 -6.01 10.17 -6.68
CA ASP A 17 -6.56 8.92 -7.20
C ASP A 17 -6.45 7.78 -6.18
N ARG A 18 -6.52 8.06 -4.87
CA ARG A 18 -6.36 7.04 -3.80
C ARG A 18 -7.68 6.56 -3.25
N LEU A 19 -8.66 7.45 -3.15
CA LEU A 19 -9.96 7.14 -2.58
C LEU A 19 -11.01 7.95 -3.31
N SER A 20 -12.00 7.29 -3.91
CA SER A 20 -13.13 7.99 -4.52
C SER A 20 -14.14 8.39 -3.44
N GLU A 21 -15.02 9.33 -3.76
CA GLU A 21 -16.10 9.72 -2.86
C GLU A 21 -17.06 8.57 -2.57
N GLN A 22 -17.22 7.63 -3.50
CA GLN A 22 -18.05 6.43 -3.29
C GLN A 22 -17.32 5.42 -2.40
N SER A 23 -16.03 5.15 -2.67
CA SER A 23 -15.28 4.09 -1.98
C SER A 23 -15.01 4.43 -0.50
N ILE A 24 -15.04 5.70 -0.09
CA ILE A 24 -14.84 6.09 1.32
C ILE A 24 -15.92 5.49 2.24
N HIS A 25 -17.12 5.26 1.71
CA HIS A 25 -18.25 4.69 2.43
C HIS A 25 -18.21 3.16 2.47
N GLU A 26 -17.42 2.53 1.59
CA GLU A 26 -17.26 1.08 1.51
C GLU A 26 -16.14 0.56 2.44
N VAL A 27 -15.29 1.46 2.95
CA VAL A 27 -14.22 1.08 3.88
C VAL A 27 -14.83 0.76 5.25
N ASP A 28 -14.56 -0.45 5.73
CA ASP A 28 -14.80 -0.81 7.12
C ASP A 28 -13.76 -0.15 8.04
N TRP A 29 -14.07 1.07 8.46
CA TRP A 29 -13.22 1.88 9.34
C TRP A 29 -13.04 1.27 10.74
N LEU A 30 -13.99 0.48 11.22
CA LEU A 30 -13.88 -0.19 12.52
C LEU A 30 -12.85 -1.31 12.44
N SER A 31 -12.95 -2.18 11.43
CA SER A 31 -11.95 -3.24 11.19
C SER A 31 -10.56 -2.64 10.95
N LEU A 32 -10.46 -1.55 10.18
CA LEU A 32 -9.18 -0.85 9.98
C LEU A 32 -8.61 -0.30 11.30
N ALA A 33 -9.44 0.31 12.16
CA ALA A 33 -9.01 0.83 13.45
C ALA A 33 -8.52 -0.30 14.37
N CYS A 34 -9.22 -1.44 14.39
CA CYS A 34 -8.80 -2.64 15.14
C CYS A 34 -7.47 -3.19 14.61
N ALA A 35 -7.32 -3.31 13.29
CA ALA A 35 -6.08 -3.76 12.66
C ALA A 35 -4.91 -2.83 12.98
N MET A 36 -5.10 -1.52 12.91
CA MET A 36 -4.07 -0.54 13.27
C MET A 36 -3.68 -0.65 14.75
N LYS A 37 -4.62 -0.85 15.66
CA LYS A 37 -4.32 -1.05 17.09
C LYS A 37 -3.55 -2.34 17.38
N ALA A 38 -3.71 -3.37 16.54
CA ALA A 38 -2.98 -4.63 16.67
C ALA A 38 -1.49 -4.50 16.27
N PHE A 39 -1.10 -3.45 15.54
CA PHE A 39 0.29 -3.23 15.20
C PHE A 39 1.12 -2.73 16.39
N PRO A 40 2.41 -3.11 16.48
CA PRO A 40 3.38 -2.43 17.31
C PRO A 40 3.39 -0.91 17.09
N ALA A 41 3.64 -0.13 18.14
CA ALA A 41 3.53 1.34 18.11
C ALA A 41 4.37 1.99 16.98
N ASN A 42 5.56 1.47 16.70
CA ASN A 42 6.40 1.95 15.60
C ASN A 42 5.74 1.76 14.23
N LEU A 43 5.02 0.65 14.01
CA LEU A 43 4.31 0.40 12.77
C LEU A 43 3.03 1.23 12.66
N GLN A 44 2.35 1.51 13.79
CA GLN A 44 1.22 2.44 13.81
C GLN A 44 1.61 3.83 13.30
N LEU A 45 2.81 4.31 13.68
CA LEU A 45 3.35 5.60 13.23
C LEU A 45 3.94 5.54 11.81
N TRP A 46 4.53 4.40 11.44
CA TRP A 46 5.19 4.25 10.15
C TRP A 46 4.18 4.12 9.00
N THR A 47 3.10 3.36 9.17
CA THR A 47 2.07 3.13 8.15
C THR A 47 1.50 4.43 7.54
N PRO A 48 1.03 5.43 8.31
CA PRO A 48 0.53 6.67 7.73
C PRO A 48 1.63 7.48 7.04
N LYS A 49 2.88 7.43 7.53
CA LYS A 49 4.04 8.05 6.84
C LYS A 49 4.30 7.39 5.49
N HIS A 50 4.20 6.07 5.41
CA HIS A 50 4.34 5.32 4.16
C HIS A 50 3.25 5.63 3.16
N ILE A 51 1.99 5.61 3.58
CA ILE A 51 0.84 5.86 2.69
C ILE A 51 0.83 7.30 2.17
N SER A 52 1.22 8.27 3.01
CA SER A 52 1.34 9.68 2.60
C SER A 52 2.61 9.99 1.78
N GLY A 53 3.53 9.04 1.66
CA GLY A 53 4.82 9.24 0.98
C GLY A 53 5.85 10.06 1.79
N MET A 54 5.57 10.34 3.07
CA MET A 54 6.48 11.04 3.99
C MET A 54 7.36 10.08 4.80
N THR A 55 7.98 9.12 4.12
CA THR A 55 8.90 8.16 4.76
C THR A 55 10.32 8.66 4.74
N GLY A 56 11.18 8.14 5.62
CA GLY A 56 12.62 8.41 5.63
C GLY A 56 13.35 7.75 4.46
N VAL A 57 13.02 8.15 3.24
CA VAL A 57 13.68 7.78 1.97
C VAL A 57 14.39 9.00 1.41
N GLY A 58 15.28 8.80 0.45
CA GLY A 58 16.11 9.88 -0.12
C GLY A 58 15.34 11.17 -0.44
N LYS A 59 14.17 11.09 -1.09
CA LYS A 59 13.34 12.26 -1.41
C LYS A 59 12.95 13.07 -0.16
N SER A 60 12.40 12.43 0.87
CA SER A 60 11.97 13.15 2.09
C SER A 60 13.15 13.60 2.92
N LEU A 61 14.24 12.82 2.96
CA LEU A 61 15.45 13.19 3.66
C LEU A 61 16.07 14.47 3.08
N ALA A 62 16.11 14.61 1.75
CA ALA A 62 16.56 15.82 1.09
C ALA A 62 15.66 17.04 1.37
N ILE A 63 14.36 16.82 1.59
CA ILE A 63 13.42 17.87 2.00
C ILE A 63 13.69 18.31 3.46
N TRP A 64 13.94 17.36 4.36
CA TRP A 64 14.16 17.65 5.78
C TRP A 64 15.57 18.14 6.11
N ASN A 65 16.56 17.74 5.31
CA ASN A 65 17.96 18.09 5.49
C ASN A 65 18.59 18.44 4.13
N PRO A 66 18.96 19.72 3.88
CA PRO A 66 19.58 20.15 2.62
C PRO A 66 20.87 19.41 2.25
N TRP A 67 21.56 18.81 3.22
CA TRP A 67 22.80 18.06 3.01
C TRP A 67 22.58 16.58 2.69
N ALA A 68 21.35 16.09 2.80
CA ALA A 68 21.03 14.69 2.51
C ALA A 68 20.92 14.43 1.01
N LYS A 69 21.39 13.26 0.57
CA LYS A 69 21.26 12.82 -0.82
C LYS A 69 19.87 12.25 -1.07
N SER A 70 19.25 12.63 -2.19
CA SER A 70 17.98 12.05 -2.63
C SER A 70 18.13 10.67 -3.28
N SER A 71 19.34 10.28 -3.66
CA SER A 71 19.64 9.04 -4.38
C SER A 71 19.46 7.81 -3.51
N CYS A 72 18.99 6.70 -4.08
CA CYS A 72 18.89 5.43 -3.36
C CYS A 72 20.30 4.91 -2.99
N PRO A 73 20.56 4.58 -1.71
CA PRO A 73 21.86 4.09 -1.28
C PRO A 73 22.15 2.65 -1.68
N ARG A 74 21.16 1.91 -2.22
CA ARG A 74 21.28 0.49 -2.55
C ARG A 74 21.63 0.23 -4.01
N CYS A 75 20.86 0.83 -4.94
CA CYS A 75 21.01 0.55 -6.37
C CYS A 75 21.89 1.57 -7.09
N SER A 76 22.12 2.75 -6.51
CA SER A 76 22.87 3.89 -7.09
C SER A 76 22.34 4.44 -8.43
N SER A 77 21.46 3.72 -9.12
CA SER A 77 20.83 4.10 -10.39
C SER A 77 19.65 5.05 -10.20
N CYS A 78 19.01 5.02 -9.03
CA CYS A 78 17.91 5.91 -8.71
C CYS A 78 18.41 7.21 -8.09
N GLN A 79 18.26 8.32 -8.82
CA GLN A 79 18.68 9.66 -8.36
C GLN A 79 17.72 10.28 -7.33
N VAL A 80 16.45 9.88 -7.35
CA VAL A 80 15.42 10.33 -6.40
C VAL A 80 14.65 9.12 -5.89
N GLU A 81 15.02 8.64 -4.71
CA GLU A 81 14.36 7.55 -4.01
C GLU A 81 13.07 8.05 -3.36
N ASP A 82 11.93 7.74 -3.96
CA ASP A 82 10.62 7.89 -3.32
C ASP A 82 10.22 6.61 -2.55
N TYR A 83 9.09 6.69 -1.84
CA TYR A 83 8.60 5.58 -1.03
C TYR A 83 8.22 4.34 -1.86
N LEU A 84 7.91 4.51 -3.15
CA LEU A 84 7.62 3.41 -4.07
C LEU A 84 8.89 2.82 -4.68
N HIS A 85 10.00 3.57 -4.72
CA HIS A 85 11.29 3.02 -5.13
C HIS A 85 11.74 1.90 -4.20
N VAL A 86 11.47 2.00 -2.89
CA VAL A 86 11.90 0.99 -1.91
C VAL A 86 11.51 -0.44 -2.30
N PRO A 87 10.22 -0.76 -2.60
CA PRO A 87 9.84 -2.08 -3.09
C PRO A 87 10.26 -2.35 -4.55
N ARG A 88 10.56 -1.31 -5.35
CA ARG A 88 10.98 -1.42 -6.76
C ARG A 88 12.49 -1.49 -6.96
N CYS A 89 13.27 -1.37 -5.89
CA CYS A 89 14.70 -1.20 -5.97
C CYS A 89 15.35 -2.41 -6.65
N SER A 90 16.12 -2.16 -7.72
CA SER A 90 16.76 -3.23 -8.51
C SER A 90 18.03 -3.79 -7.87
N ALA A 91 18.46 -3.27 -6.71
CA ALA A 91 19.59 -3.82 -5.99
C ALA A 91 19.31 -5.30 -5.63
N PRO A 92 20.25 -6.23 -5.87
CA PRO A 92 20.01 -7.67 -5.67
C PRO A 92 19.46 -8.02 -4.29
N THR A 93 19.96 -7.37 -3.24
CA THR A 93 19.50 -7.57 -1.85
C THR A 93 18.08 -7.07 -1.63
N ALA A 94 17.68 -5.97 -2.27
CA ALA A 94 16.32 -5.44 -2.17
C ALA A 94 15.32 -6.33 -2.92
N ALA A 95 15.66 -6.77 -4.12
CA ALA A 95 14.83 -7.68 -4.91
C ALA A 95 14.65 -9.05 -4.23
N ALA A 96 15.72 -9.58 -3.62
CA ALA A 96 15.67 -10.80 -2.83
C ALA A 96 14.77 -10.65 -1.59
N GLU A 97 14.91 -9.54 -0.84
CA GLU A 97 14.07 -9.28 0.32
C GLU A 97 12.60 -9.11 -0.07
N TRP A 98 12.30 -8.43 -1.17
CA TRP A 98 10.93 -8.33 -1.69
C TRP A 98 10.35 -9.72 -1.97
N SER A 99 11.07 -10.56 -2.72
CA SER A 99 10.62 -11.91 -3.07
C SER A 99 10.37 -12.77 -1.83
N LYS A 100 11.28 -12.68 -0.85
CA LYS A 100 11.14 -13.35 0.45
C LYS A 100 9.89 -12.90 1.20
N ARG A 101 9.63 -11.59 1.32
CA ARG A 101 8.44 -11.06 2.02
C ARG A 101 7.15 -11.38 1.28
N HIS A 102 7.17 -11.34 -0.04
CA HIS A 102 6.06 -11.69 -0.90
C HIS A 102 5.65 -13.16 -0.73
N LEU A 103 6.62 -14.07 -0.68
CA LEU A 103 6.38 -15.49 -0.40
C LEU A 103 5.86 -15.71 1.03
N ALA A 104 6.49 -15.08 2.03
CA ALA A 104 6.07 -15.19 3.42
C ALA A 104 4.63 -14.69 3.62
N PHE A 105 4.24 -13.61 2.92
CA PHE A 105 2.88 -13.09 2.97
C PHE A 105 1.85 -14.05 2.37
N ARG A 106 2.18 -14.69 1.23
CA ARG A 106 1.35 -15.75 0.63
C ARG A 106 1.14 -16.92 1.61
N ILE A 107 2.23 -17.45 2.15
CA ILE A 107 2.20 -18.56 3.11
C ILE A 107 1.33 -18.20 4.33
N TRP A 108 1.48 -16.97 4.85
CA TRP A 108 0.68 -16.49 5.97
C TRP A 108 -0.82 -16.46 5.65
N MET A 109 -1.23 -15.94 4.48
CA MET A 109 -2.64 -15.90 4.08
C MET A 109 -3.24 -17.31 3.95
N GLN A 110 -2.48 -18.23 3.35
CA GLN A 110 -2.89 -19.63 3.21
C GLN A 110 -3.01 -20.33 4.57
N THR A 111 -2.05 -20.09 5.47
CA THR A 111 -2.07 -20.62 6.84
C THR A 111 -3.27 -20.09 7.63
N ARG A 112 -3.70 -18.85 7.36
CA ARG A 112 -4.89 -18.23 7.96
C ARG A 112 -6.19 -18.56 7.22
N GLN A 113 -6.13 -19.43 6.21
CA GLN A 113 -7.29 -19.79 5.37
C GLN A 113 -8.02 -18.56 4.83
N THR A 114 -7.24 -17.53 4.45
CA THR A 114 -7.79 -16.34 3.82
C THR A 114 -8.46 -16.74 2.51
N ALA A 115 -9.63 -16.15 2.21
CA ALA A 115 -10.35 -16.45 0.99
C ALA A 115 -9.45 -16.25 -0.26
N PRO A 116 -9.42 -17.20 -1.21
CA PRO A 116 -8.53 -17.11 -2.38
C PRO A 116 -8.71 -15.84 -3.21
N GLU A 117 -9.93 -15.29 -3.25
CA GLU A 117 -10.24 -14.07 -3.99
C GLU A 117 -9.60 -12.85 -3.35
N ILE A 118 -9.57 -12.79 -2.00
CA ILE A 118 -8.90 -11.74 -1.24
C ILE A 118 -7.39 -11.82 -1.46
N GLU A 119 -6.81 -13.03 -1.38
CA GLU A 119 -5.40 -13.25 -1.70
C GLU A 119 -5.05 -12.72 -3.09
N ALA A 120 -5.84 -13.12 -4.10
CA ALA A 120 -5.59 -12.76 -5.48
C ALA A 120 -5.66 -11.24 -5.72
N VAL A 121 -6.66 -10.54 -5.16
CA VAL A 121 -6.75 -9.07 -5.26
C VAL A 121 -5.55 -8.38 -4.64
N LEU A 122 -5.12 -8.82 -3.45
CA LEU A 122 -3.95 -8.26 -2.77
C LEU A 122 -2.68 -8.45 -3.59
N PHE A 123 -2.48 -9.61 -4.20
CA PHE A 123 -1.33 -9.85 -5.08
C PHE A 123 -1.38 -9.08 -6.39
N GLU A 124 -2.55 -8.89 -7.00
CA GLU A 124 -2.68 -7.99 -8.15
C GLU A 124 -2.33 -6.55 -7.78
N TYR A 125 -2.77 -6.08 -6.61
CA TYR A 125 -2.35 -4.78 -6.09
C TYR A 125 -0.82 -4.70 -5.94
N LEU A 126 -0.17 -5.70 -5.33
CA LEU A 126 1.29 -5.70 -5.15
C LEU A 126 2.06 -5.70 -6.48
N LYS A 127 1.53 -6.32 -7.54
CA LYS A 127 2.13 -6.22 -8.89
C LYS A 127 2.15 -4.79 -9.40
N THR A 128 1.07 -4.02 -9.18
CA THR A 128 1.04 -2.59 -9.55
C THR A 128 2.03 -1.75 -8.74
N VAL A 129 2.31 -2.16 -7.49
CA VAL A 129 3.37 -1.53 -6.69
C VAL A 129 4.73 -1.79 -7.32
N LEU A 130 5.03 -2.98 -7.82
CA LEU A 130 6.31 -3.30 -8.45
C LEU A 130 6.51 -2.72 -9.84
N GLN A 131 5.43 -2.58 -10.62
CA GLN A 131 5.50 -2.20 -12.03
C GLN A 131 4.87 -0.83 -12.24
N PRO A 132 5.67 0.25 -12.34
CA PRO A 132 5.15 1.60 -12.60
C PRO A 132 4.28 1.71 -13.85
N SER A 133 4.57 0.88 -14.87
CA SER A 133 3.82 0.80 -16.12
C SER A 133 2.36 0.35 -15.94
N LEU A 134 2.03 -0.28 -14.80
CA LEU A 134 0.66 -0.68 -14.49
C LEU A 134 -0.21 0.45 -13.90
N GLY A 135 0.40 1.62 -13.61
CA GLY A 135 -0.28 2.81 -13.10
C GLY A 135 -0.22 2.94 -11.57
N VAL A 136 -0.93 3.94 -11.03
CA VAL A 136 -1.02 4.16 -9.57
C VAL A 136 -1.77 2.96 -8.93
N PRO A 137 -1.20 2.35 -7.87
CA PRO A 137 -1.87 1.28 -7.12
C PRO A 137 -3.08 1.85 -6.39
N THR A 138 -4.24 1.93 -7.03
CA THR A 138 -5.54 2.20 -6.37
C THR A 138 -6.72 2.09 -7.34
N VAL A 139 -6.72 2.74 -8.51
CA VAL A 139 -7.94 2.81 -9.36
C VAL A 139 -7.94 1.79 -10.51
N ARG A 140 -6.77 1.45 -11.07
CA ARG A 140 -6.67 0.61 -12.27
C ARG A 140 -6.55 -0.89 -12.02
N ALA A 141 -6.26 -1.31 -10.79
CA ALA A 141 -6.32 -2.74 -10.45
C ALA A 141 -7.77 -3.25 -10.62
N TRP A 142 -8.75 -2.42 -10.19
CA TRP A 142 -10.18 -2.70 -10.27
C TRP A 142 -10.68 -2.84 -11.71
N SER A 143 -10.20 -1.98 -12.61
CA SER A 143 -10.64 -2.00 -14.02
C SER A 143 -10.10 -3.20 -14.80
N ARG A 144 -8.97 -3.80 -14.38
CA ARG A 144 -8.37 -4.92 -15.11
C ARG A 144 -9.06 -6.26 -14.81
N GLN A 145 -9.56 -6.45 -13.59
CA GLN A 145 -10.15 -7.71 -13.11
C GLN A 145 -11.39 -7.43 -12.23
N PRO A 146 -12.48 -6.87 -12.79
CA PRO A 146 -13.65 -6.45 -12.01
C PRO A 146 -14.35 -7.62 -11.31
N HIS A 147 -14.41 -8.78 -11.95
CA HIS A 147 -15.01 -9.99 -11.36
C HIS A 147 -14.25 -10.45 -10.10
N LEU A 148 -12.91 -10.41 -10.13
CA LEU A 148 -12.07 -10.81 -9.02
C LEU A 148 -12.31 -9.92 -7.80
N PHE A 149 -12.40 -8.62 -8.04
CA PHE A 149 -12.69 -7.63 -7.00
C PHE A 149 -14.07 -7.83 -6.37
N GLN A 150 -15.11 -8.03 -7.19
CA GLN A 150 -16.46 -8.28 -6.70
C GLN A 150 -16.53 -9.57 -5.85
N SER A 151 -15.83 -10.62 -6.29
CA SER A 151 -15.76 -11.86 -5.53
C SER A 151 -15.02 -11.68 -4.21
N ALA A 152 -13.93 -10.90 -4.18
CA ALA A 152 -13.20 -10.58 -2.95
C ALA A 152 -14.05 -9.79 -1.96
N ILE A 153 -14.83 -8.79 -2.41
CA ILE A 153 -15.79 -8.06 -1.56
C ILE A 153 -16.82 -9.04 -0.98
N SER A 154 -17.37 -9.91 -1.82
CA SER A 154 -18.36 -10.90 -1.40
C SER A 154 -17.78 -11.90 -0.38
N SER A 155 -16.51 -12.29 -0.54
CA SER A 155 -15.79 -13.11 0.42
C SER A 155 -15.52 -12.38 1.73
N GLN A 156 -15.15 -11.09 1.67
CA GLN A 156 -14.94 -10.25 2.86
C GLN A 156 -16.23 -10.08 3.67
N ALA A 157 -17.37 -9.89 3.02
CA ALA A 157 -18.67 -9.75 3.69
C ALA A 157 -19.10 -11.00 4.49
N LYS A 158 -18.48 -12.16 4.23
CA LYS A 158 -18.72 -13.41 4.95
C LYS A 158 -17.79 -13.62 6.15
N LEU A 159 -16.78 -12.76 6.32
CA LEU A 159 -15.84 -12.88 7.44
C LEU A 159 -16.51 -12.41 8.73
N GLY A 160 -16.66 -13.32 9.69
CA GLY A 160 -17.27 -13.03 10.99
C GLY A 160 -18.80 -12.99 11.00
N ALA A 161 -19.44 -13.42 9.92
CA ALA A 161 -20.88 -13.72 9.84
C ALA A 161 -21.19 -15.14 10.33
#